data_AF-Q3LVH4-F1
#
_entry.id   AF-Q3LVH4-F1
#
_cell.length_a   1.000
_cell.length_b   1.000
_cell.length_c   1.000
_cell.angle_alpha   90.00
_cell.angle_beta   90.00
_cell.angle_gamma   90.00
#
_symmetry.space_group_name_H-M   'P 1'
#
loop_
_entity.id
_entity.type
_entity.pdbx_description
1 polymer ?
#
loop_
_entity_poly.entity_id
_entity_poly.type
_entity_poly.pdbx_seq_one_letter_code
_entity_poly.pdbx_strand_id
1 'polypeptide(L)'
;RSASDLRVTLADQTTYDAKVVGFDQDKDVAVLRIDAPKDKLRPIPVGVSADLLVGQKVFAIGNPFGLDHTLTTGVISGLRREISSAATGRPIQDVIQTDAAI
;
A
#
# COMPACT_ATOMS: atom_id res chain seq x y z
N ARG A 1 -6.22 4.89 -21.26
CA ARG A 1 -6.96 6.15 -21.00
C ARG A 1 -6.26 6.83 -19.84
N SER A 2 -5.60 7.97 -20.07
CA SER A 2 -4.84 8.67 -19.02
C SER A 2 -5.79 9.39 -18.08
N ALA A 3 -5.95 8.87 -16.86
CA ALA A 3 -6.49 9.68 -15.77
C ALA A 3 -5.44 10.77 -15.49
N SER A 4 -5.77 12.02 -15.81
CA SER A 4 -4.74 13.07 -15.94
C SER A 4 -4.37 13.75 -14.62
N ASP A 5 -5.13 13.50 -13.54
CA ASP A 5 -4.90 14.16 -12.25
C ASP A 5 -4.90 13.12 -11.11
N LEU A 6 -3.71 12.75 -10.64
CA LEU A 6 -3.55 12.00 -9.40
C LEU A 6 -3.47 13.00 -8.25
N ARG A 7 -4.18 12.71 -7.15
CA ARG A 7 -4.12 13.52 -5.93
C ARG A 7 -3.86 12.63 -4.72
N VAL A 8 -3.13 13.18 -3.74
CA VAL A 8 -2.93 12.56 -2.43
C VAL A 8 -3.48 13.47 -1.37
N THR A 9 -4.33 12.92 -0.51
CA THR A 9 -4.84 13.60 0.69
C THR A 9 -4.10 13.07 1.91
N LEU A 10 -3.49 13.97 2.68
CA LEU A 10 -2.80 13.64 3.92
C LEU A 10 -3.79 13.55 5.09
N ALA A 11 -3.34 12.99 6.22
CA ALA A 11 -4.17 12.82 7.42
C ALA A 11 -4.70 14.13 8.03
N ASP A 12 -4.11 15.29 7.68
CA ASP A 12 -4.61 16.62 8.05
C ASP A 12 -5.65 17.18 7.05
N GLN A 13 -6.15 16.33 6.14
CA GLN A 13 -7.07 16.65 5.05
C GLN A 13 -6.53 17.58 3.96
N THR A 14 -5.24 17.94 3.99
CA THR A 14 -4.64 18.70 2.89
C THR A 14 -4.37 17.82 1.68
N THR A 15 -4.66 18.36 0.49
CA THR A 15 -4.58 17.63 -0.77
C THR A 15 -3.53 18.24 -1.67
N TYR A 16 -2.73 17.38 -2.31
CA TYR A 16 -1.67 17.76 -3.23
C TYR A 16 -1.80 17.00 -4.54
N ASP A 17 -1.47 17.66 -5.66
CA ASP A 17 -1.31 16.96 -6.93
C ASP A 17 -0.09 16.05 -6.89
N ALA A 18 -0.23 14.85 -7.45
CA ALA A 18 0.78 13.81 -7.46
C ALA A 18 1.27 13.55 -8.88
N LYS A 19 2.57 13.31 -9.00
CA LYS A 19 3.24 12.91 -10.24
C LYS A 19 3.75 11.49 -10.11
N VAL A 20 3.58 10.70 -11.16
CA VAL A 20 4.18 9.35 -11.23
C VAL A 20 5.70 9.48 -11.39
N VAL A 21 6.45 8.89 -10.48
CA VAL A 21 7.92 8.78 -10.57
C VAL A 21 8.31 7.52 -11.34
N GLY A 22 7.57 6.43 -11.10
CA GLY A 22 7.75 5.15 -11.78
C GLY A 22 6.72 4.14 -11.30
N PHE A 23 6.56 3.04 -12.03
CA PHE A 23 5.68 1.95 -11.69
C PHE A 23 6.20 0.63 -12.27
N ASP A 24 5.80 -0.49 -11.65
CA ASP A 24 6.03 -1.84 -12.11
C ASP A 24 4.68 -2.56 -12.16
N GLN A 25 4.18 -2.83 -13.37
CA GLN A 25 2.87 -3.46 -13.57
C GLN A 25 2.86 -4.94 -13.22
N ASP A 26 4.02 -5.60 -13.31
CA ASP A 26 4.13 -7.03 -13.00
C ASP A 26 4.05 -7.25 -11.49
N LYS A 27 4.54 -6.29 -10.70
CA LYS A 27 4.53 -6.33 -9.23
C LYS A 27 3.39 -5.53 -8.59
N ASP A 28 2.59 -4.85 -9.39
CA ASP A 28 1.48 -3.99 -8.96
C ASP A 28 1.92 -2.91 -7.94
N VAL A 29 3.01 -2.21 -8.23
CA VAL A 29 3.55 -1.14 -7.37
C VAL A 29 3.85 0.14 -8.17
N ALA A 30 3.63 1.29 -7.54
CA ALA A 30 3.94 2.60 -8.10
C ALA A 30 4.57 3.52 -7.06
N VAL A 31 5.47 4.39 -7.51
CA VAL A 31 6.05 5.46 -6.72
C VAL A 31 5.47 6.78 -7.21
N LEU A 32 4.81 7.49 -6.31
CA LEU A 32 4.26 8.82 -6.56
C LEU A 32 5.07 9.88 -5.81
N ARG A 33 5.14 11.08 -6.37
CA ARG A 33 5.72 12.26 -5.73
C ARG A 33 4.66 13.33 -5.59
N ILE A 34 4.61 13.92 -4.39
CA ILE A 34 3.87 15.14 -4.09
C ILE A 34 4.84 16.23 -3.63
N ASP A 35 4.52 17.48 -3.95
CA ASP A 35 5.29 18.63 -3.50
C ASP A 35 4.61 19.25 -2.25
N ALA A 36 4.74 18.54 -1.12
CA ALA A 36 4.22 18.98 0.19
C ALA A 36 5.34 19.50 1.12
N PRO A 37 5.06 20.42 2.06
CA PRO A 37 6.00 20.85 3.08
C PRO A 37 6.57 19.67 3.89
N LYS A 38 7.88 19.65 4.13
CA LYS A 38 8.56 18.52 4.78
C LYS A 38 8.04 18.24 6.20
N ASP A 39 7.62 19.28 6.92
CA ASP A 39 7.05 19.21 8.26
C ASP A 39 5.68 18.50 8.31
N LYS A 40 4.98 18.42 7.16
CA LYS A 40 3.74 17.65 7.01
C LYS A 40 3.97 16.19 6.66
N LEU A 41 5.16 15.83 6.17
CA LEU A 41 5.49 14.48 5.74
C LEU A 41 6.12 13.70 6.90
N ARG A 42 5.44 12.65 7.35
CA ARG A 42 5.93 11.72 8.37
C ARG A 42 6.25 10.38 7.71
N PRO A 43 7.51 10.09 7.38
CA PRO A 43 7.87 8.80 6.79
C PRO A 43 7.63 7.67 7.79
N ILE A 44 7.10 6.55 7.31
CA ILE A 44 6.97 5.35 8.12
C ILE A 44 8.34 4.66 8.25
N PRO A 45 8.71 4.16 9.44
CA PRO A 45 9.86 3.26 9.57
C PRO A 45 9.64 2.00 8.72
N VAL A 46 10.63 1.61 7.93
CA VAL A 46 10.56 0.40 7.11
C VAL A 46 11.07 -0.79 7.93
N GLY A 47 10.23 -1.81 8.07
CA GLY A 47 10.58 -3.08 8.72
C GLY A 47 11.25 -4.07 7.78
N VAL A 48 11.63 -5.23 8.32
CA VAL A 48 12.14 -6.38 7.57
C VAL A 48 11.02 -7.42 7.45
N SER A 49 10.89 -8.03 6.27
CA SER A 49 9.89 -9.08 6.01
C SER A 49 10.44 -10.51 6.03
N ALA A 50 11.77 -10.66 6.11
CA ALA A 50 12.47 -11.94 5.97
C ALA A 50 12.27 -12.90 7.15
N ASP A 51 11.92 -12.39 8.33
CA ASP A 51 11.77 -13.12 9.59
C ASP A 51 10.32 -13.15 10.10
N LEU A 52 9.34 -12.78 9.25
CA LEU A 52 7.94 -12.84 9.61
C LEU A 52 7.47 -14.27 9.88
N LEU A 53 6.53 -14.41 10.81
CA LEU A 53 5.97 -15.69 11.21
C LEU A 53 4.44 -15.71 11.03
N VAL A 54 3.92 -16.86 10.57
CA VAL A 54 2.47 -17.11 10.59
C VAL A 54 1.97 -17.08 12.04
N GLY A 55 0.84 -16.41 12.26
CA GLY A 55 0.27 -16.13 13.59
C GLY A 55 0.74 -14.82 14.22
N GLN A 56 1.74 -14.14 13.64
CA GLN A 56 2.15 -12.82 14.12
C GLN A 56 1.04 -11.79 13.90
N LYS A 57 0.78 -10.96 14.91
CA LYS A 57 -0.20 -9.88 14.81
C LYS A 57 0.23 -8.83 13.79
N VAL A 58 -0.74 -8.35 13.02
CA VAL A 58 -0.55 -7.28 12.04
C VAL A 58 -1.68 -6.27 12.15
N PHE A 59 -1.42 -5.08 11.61
CA PHE A 59 -2.41 -4.03 11.40
C PHE A 59 -2.46 -3.70 9.91
N ALA A 60 -3.65 -3.55 9.36
CA ALA A 60 -3.85 -3.04 8.01
C ALA A 60 -4.44 -1.62 8.11
N ILE A 61 -3.86 -0.69 7.37
CA ILE A 61 -4.27 0.73 7.36
C ILE A 61 -4.60 1.10 5.91
N GLY A 62 -5.77 1.67 5.67
CA GLY A 62 -6.19 2.07 4.34
C GLY A 62 -7.43 2.95 4.35
N ASN A 63 -8.08 3.04 3.20
CA ASN A 63 -9.31 3.79 3.01
C ASN A 63 -10.34 2.95 2.22
N PRO A 64 -10.91 1.89 2.81
CA PRO A 64 -12.01 1.15 2.22
C PRO A 64 -13.18 2.07 1.91
N PHE A 65 -13.73 1.95 0.70
CA PHE A 65 -14.95 2.65 0.27
C PHE A 65 -14.92 4.19 0.34
N GLY A 66 -13.74 4.81 0.56
CA GLY A 66 -13.61 6.26 0.71
C GLY A 66 -14.13 6.81 2.05
N LEU A 67 -14.41 5.94 3.03
CA LEU A 67 -14.97 6.28 4.33
C LEU A 67 -13.87 6.34 5.39
N ASP A 68 -13.22 7.50 5.51
CA ASP A 68 -12.18 7.79 6.49
C ASP A 68 -11.00 6.78 6.57
N HIS A 69 -9.92 7.16 7.24
CA HIS A 69 -8.78 6.26 7.44
C HIS A 69 -9.19 5.10 8.35
N THR A 70 -9.21 3.88 7.81
CA THR A 70 -9.57 2.67 8.55
C THR A 70 -8.32 1.95 9.03
N LEU A 71 -8.35 1.49 10.27
CA LEU A 71 -7.37 0.57 10.85
C LEU A 71 -8.09 -0.72 11.25
N THR A 72 -7.57 -1.85 10.79
CA THR A 72 -8.00 -3.18 11.21
C THR A 72 -6.83 -3.98 11.74
N THR A 73 -7.13 -5.07 12.46
CA THR A 73 -6.13 -5.96 13.03
C THR A 73 -6.44 -7.40 12.65
N GLY A 74 -5.38 -8.19 12.57
CA GLY A 74 -5.44 -9.60 12.25
C GLY A 74 -4.10 -10.27 12.52
N VAL A 75 -3.87 -11.40 11.87
CA VAL A 75 -2.63 -12.15 11.92
C VAL A 75 -2.11 -12.46 10.53
N ILE A 76 -0.81 -12.69 10.42
CA ILE A 76 -0.23 -13.33 9.23
C ILE A 76 -0.82 -14.74 9.13
N SER A 77 -1.63 -14.99 8.10
CA SER A 77 -2.26 -16.28 7.84
C SER A 77 -1.50 -17.11 6.81
N GLY A 78 -0.54 -16.52 6.09
CA GLY A 78 0.32 -17.22 5.15
C GLY A 78 1.50 -16.36 4.68
N LEU A 79 2.59 -17.03 4.29
CA LEU A 79 3.80 -16.41 3.74
C LEU A 79 4.18 -17.12 2.44
N ARG A 80 4.99 -16.46 1.60
CA ARG A 80 5.52 -17.02 0.35
C ARG A 80 4.41 -17.52 -0.59
N ARG A 81 3.31 -16.77 -0.65
CA ARG A 81 2.19 -17.06 -1.54
C ARG A 81 2.46 -16.49 -2.92
N GLU A 82 1.77 -17.03 -3.91
CA GLU A 82 1.75 -16.51 -5.27
C GLU A 82 0.31 -16.08 -5.62
N ILE A 83 0.18 -14.91 -6.24
CA ILE A 83 -1.08 -14.39 -6.79
C ILE A 83 -0.87 -13.95 -8.24
N SER A 84 -1.93 -13.76 -9.01
CA SER A 84 -1.82 -13.20 -10.36
C SER A 84 -1.98 -11.69 -10.32
N SER A 85 -1.09 -10.95 -10.98
CA SER A 85 -1.23 -9.51 -11.21
C SER A 85 -2.55 -9.25 -11.92
N ALA A 86 -3.36 -8.34 -11.37
CA ALA A 86 -4.63 -7.94 -11.99
C ALA A 86 -4.41 -7.20 -13.32
N ALA A 87 -3.26 -6.55 -13.49
CA ALA A 87 -2.94 -5.76 -14.68
C ALA A 87 -2.38 -6.60 -15.83
N THR A 88 -1.52 -7.58 -15.52
CA THR A 88 -0.76 -8.32 -16.55
C THR A 88 -0.99 -9.83 -16.54
N GLY A 89 -1.65 -10.37 -15.51
CA GLY A 89 -1.86 -11.80 -15.31
C GLY A 89 -0.59 -12.57 -14.92
N ARG A 90 0.56 -11.90 -14.83
CA ARG A 90 1.82 -12.54 -14.42
C ARG A 90 1.84 -12.84 -12.92
N PRO A 91 2.55 -13.87 -12.47
CA PRO A 91 2.67 -14.18 -11.05
C PRO A 91 3.38 -13.08 -10.26
N ILE A 92 2.79 -12.70 -9.13
CA ILE A 92 3.41 -11.94 -8.05
C ILE A 92 3.75 -12.94 -6.96
N GLN A 93 5.05 -13.10 -6.71
CA GLN A 93 5.58 -14.07 -5.76
C GLN A 93 5.83 -13.42 -4.40
N ASP A 94 6.02 -14.28 -3.39
CA ASP A 94 6.38 -13.90 -2.03
C ASP A 94 5.39 -12.97 -1.32
N VAL A 95 4.10 -13.07 -1.65
CA VAL A 95 3.08 -12.24 -0.98
C VAL A 95 2.78 -12.75 0.44
N ILE A 96 2.52 -11.80 1.33
CA ILE A 96 2.09 -12.04 2.71
C ILE A 96 0.56 -12.05 2.73
N GLN A 97 -0.03 -13.08 3.32
CA GLN A 97 -1.46 -13.20 3.50
C GLN A 97 -1.83 -12.86 4.94
N THR A 98 -2.91 -12.09 5.13
CA THR A 98 -3.47 -11.71 6.43
C THR A 98 -4.98 -11.90 6.43
N ASP A 99 -5.58 -12.06 7.60
CA ASP A 99 -7.03 -12.03 7.83
C ASP A 99 -7.55 -10.64 8.26
N ALA A 100 -6.67 -9.65 8.41
CA ALA A 100 -7.06 -8.26 8.63
C ALA A 100 -7.84 -7.73 7.43
N ALA A 101 -9.10 -7.32 7.64
CA ALA A 101 -9.97 -6.81 6.58
C ALA A 101 -9.56 -5.38 6.17
N ILE A 102 -9.57 -5.06 4.88
CA ILE A 102 -9.30 -3.71 4.36
C ILE A 102 -10.14 -3.42 3.14
#